data_AF-X5HYE2-F1
#
_entry.id   AF-X5HYE2-F1
#
_cell.length_a   1.000
_cell.length_b   1.000
_cell.length_c   1.000
_cell.angle_alpha   90.00
_cell.angle_beta   90.00
_cell.angle_gamma   90.00
#
_symmetry.space_group_name_H-M   'P 1'
#
loop_
_entity.id
_entity.type
_entity.pdbx_description
1 polymer ?
#
loop_
_entity_poly.entity_id
_entity_poly.type
_entity_poly.pdbx_seq_one_letter_code
_entity_poly.pdbx_strand_id
1 'polypeptide(L)'
;HKKRIQEVGEPFKEEKAVAKYLRFNCPTKSTNMMGHRVDYFIASKAVDCLLDSKWAKAKKGEEALFTTRESVVDYCNRLLKKQFFHRALKVMKMKPDKDIKKEKEKEKGKTESGKEDEKKSKKESGKEEKSKKEKEKEKKKEGEKEEGKKDDSPGTPKKKETKRKFKLEPHEDQVFLDGNEVYVWIYDPVHFKTFAMGLILVIAVIAATLFPLWPAEMRVGVYYLSVGAGCFVASILLLAVARCILFLLIWLMTGGRHHFWFLPNLTADVGFIDSFRP
;
A
#
# COMPACT_ATOMS: atom_id res chain seq x y z
N HIS A 1 18.44 25.62 -9.66
CA HIS A 1 17.07 25.62 -10.20
C HIS A 1 16.88 26.64 -11.33
N LYS A 2 16.54 27.93 -11.10
CA LYS A 2 16.14 28.88 -12.18
C LYS A 2 17.02 28.82 -13.46
N LYS A 3 18.35 28.93 -13.37
CA LYS A 3 19.27 28.95 -14.54
C LYS A 3 18.99 27.85 -15.59
N ARG A 4 18.90 26.57 -15.20
CA ARG A 4 18.66 25.45 -16.14
C ARG A 4 17.28 25.50 -16.82
N ILE A 5 16.27 26.05 -16.15
CA ILE A 5 14.94 26.25 -16.76
C ILE A 5 15.00 27.41 -17.76
N GLN A 6 15.80 28.43 -17.46
CA GLN A 6 15.98 29.63 -18.28
C GLN A 6 16.67 29.35 -19.61
N GLU A 7 17.55 28.34 -19.68
CA GLU A 7 18.24 27.89 -20.91
C GLU A 7 17.36 27.03 -21.84
N VAL A 8 16.33 26.37 -21.31
CA VAL A 8 15.55 25.34 -22.03
C VAL A 8 14.11 25.80 -22.34
N GLY A 9 13.73 26.99 -21.86
CA GLY A 9 12.41 27.59 -22.03
C GLY A 9 11.34 26.96 -21.15
N GLU A 10 10.19 27.63 -21.03
CA GLU A 10 9.07 27.07 -20.28
C GLU A 10 8.54 25.77 -20.94
N PRO A 11 8.04 24.79 -20.15
CA PRO A 11 7.44 23.60 -20.73
C PRO A 11 6.17 23.92 -21.50
N PHE A 12 6.10 23.45 -22.74
CA PHE A 12 5.02 23.72 -23.68
C PHE A 12 3.73 23.00 -23.26
N LYS A 13 2.58 23.42 -23.82
CA LYS A 13 1.27 22.84 -23.49
C LYS A 13 1.21 21.33 -23.78
N GLU A 14 1.81 20.90 -24.88
CA GLU A 14 1.91 19.48 -25.25
C GLU A 14 2.85 18.70 -24.35
N GLU A 15 4.04 19.23 -24.03
CA GLU A 15 4.99 18.58 -23.11
C GLU A 15 4.36 18.36 -21.73
N LYS A 16 3.63 19.37 -21.22
CA LYS A 16 2.82 19.25 -19.99
C LYS A 16 1.73 18.19 -20.12
N ALA A 17 1.09 18.05 -21.28
CA ALA A 17 0.07 17.03 -21.52
C ALA A 17 0.65 15.61 -21.64
N VAL A 18 1.77 15.43 -22.35
CA VAL A 18 2.52 14.17 -22.47
C VAL A 18 3.03 13.72 -21.10
N ALA A 19 3.67 14.62 -20.35
CA ALA A 19 4.15 14.31 -19.00
C ALA A 19 3.01 13.97 -18.03
N LYS A 20 1.85 14.65 -18.14
CA LYS A 20 0.65 14.35 -17.34
C LYS A 20 0.06 12.98 -17.68
N TYR A 21 0.01 12.61 -18.95
CA TYR A 21 -0.39 11.26 -19.37
C TYR A 21 0.59 10.21 -18.85
N LEU A 22 1.91 10.43 -19.01
CA LEU A 22 2.94 9.50 -18.57
C LEU A 22 2.92 9.31 -17.04
N ARG A 23 2.73 10.39 -16.27
CA ARG A 23 2.63 10.34 -14.80
C ARG A 23 1.44 9.54 -14.26
N PHE A 24 0.33 9.46 -15.01
CA PHE A 24 -0.86 8.72 -14.59
C PHE A 24 -1.00 7.32 -15.21
N ASN A 25 -0.43 7.08 -16.40
CA ASN A 25 -0.59 5.82 -17.13
C ASN A 25 0.65 4.93 -17.10
N CYS A 26 1.85 5.46 -16.86
CA CYS A 26 3.04 4.62 -16.65
C CYS A 26 2.97 3.93 -15.27
N PRO A 27 3.27 2.63 -15.15
CA PRO A 27 3.33 1.95 -13.86
C PRO A 27 4.40 2.53 -12.91
N THR A 28 3.97 3.35 -11.94
CA THR A 28 4.83 3.95 -10.91
C THR A 28 4.91 3.12 -9.64
N LYS A 29 5.94 3.37 -8.83
CA LYS A 29 6.12 2.80 -7.49
C LYS A 29 6.60 3.87 -6.53
N SER A 30 6.01 3.96 -5.33
CA SER A 30 6.54 4.80 -4.26
C SER A 30 7.75 4.16 -3.58
N THR A 31 8.65 4.99 -3.05
CA THR A 31 9.81 4.61 -2.24
C THR A 31 10.23 5.78 -1.34
N ASN A 32 11.30 5.62 -0.55
CA ASN A 32 11.97 6.72 0.13
C ASN A 32 13.33 7.03 -0.54
N MET A 33 13.57 8.30 -0.84
CA MET A 33 14.82 8.83 -1.37
C MET A 33 15.24 10.05 -0.54
N MET A 34 16.44 9.99 0.04
CA MET A 34 17.02 11.06 0.87
C MET A 34 16.10 11.54 2.02
N GLY A 35 15.24 10.67 2.56
CA GLY A 35 14.29 10.98 3.63
C GLY A 35 12.87 11.27 3.13
N HIS A 36 12.70 11.73 1.89
CA HIS A 36 11.41 12.06 1.30
C HIS A 36 10.77 10.84 0.64
N ARG A 37 9.42 10.75 0.69
CA ARG A 37 8.68 9.78 -0.14
C ARG A 37 8.65 10.31 -1.58
N VAL A 38 9.09 9.49 -2.53
CA VAL A 38 9.09 9.82 -3.97
C VAL A 38 8.48 8.69 -4.78
N ASP A 39 7.90 9.00 -5.93
CA ASP A 39 7.44 8.01 -6.90
C ASP A 39 8.47 7.88 -8.03
N TYR A 40 8.72 6.64 -8.46
CA TYR A 40 9.61 6.34 -9.58
C TYR A 40 8.94 5.44 -10.63
N PHE A 41 9.51 5.46 -11.83
CA PHE A 41 9.17 4.61 -12.96
C PHE A 41 10.43 3.99 -13.58
N ILE A 42 10.26 3.12 -14.59
CA ILE A 42 11.32 2.45 -15.32
C ILE A 42 11.24 2.90 -16.79
N ALA A 43 12.36 3.20 -17.43
CA ALA A 43 12.40 3.78 -18.78
C ALA A 43 11.63 2.99 -19.84
N SER A 44 11.91 1.68 -19.97
CA SER A 44 11.17 0.79 -20.89
C SER A 44 9.67 0.95 -20.80
N LYS A 45 9.11 0.84 -19.59
CA LYS A 45 7.66 0.99 -19.34
C LYS A 45 7.12 2.38 -19.69
N ALA A 46 7.95 3.42 -19.62
CA ALA A 46 7.57 4.76 -20.07
C ALA A 46 7.61 4.90 -21.60
N VAL A 47 8.59 4.29 -22.27
CA VAL A 47 8.65 4.22 -23.73
C VAL A 47 7.44 3.46 -24.28
N ASP A 48 7.15 2.28 -23.73
CA ASP A 48 5.99 1.45 -24.09
C ASP A 48 4.67 2.25 -23.93
N CYS A 49 4.48 2.89 -22.78
CA CYS A 49 3.29 3.69 -22.46
C CYS A 49 3.08 4.88 -23.44
N LEU A 50 4.16 5.49 -23.94
CA LEU A 50 4.10 6.56 -24.93
C LEU A 50 3.86 6.04 -26.35
N LEU A 51 4.33 4.84 -26.71
CA LEU A 51 4.01 4.18 -27.97
C LEU A 51 2.56 3.66 -28.02
N ASP A 52 1.98 3.28 -26.89
CA ASP A 52 0.55 2.99 -26.78
C ASP A 52 -0.34 4.23 -26.89
N SER A 53 0.24 5.43 -26.74
CA SER A 53 -0.51 6.68 -26.58
C SER A 53 -1.13 7.23 -27.87
N LYS A 54 -2.02 8.22 -27.69
CA LYS A 54 -2.60 9.01 -28.78
C LYS A 54 -1.59 9.83 -29.60
N TRP A 55 -0.33 9.94 -29.16
CA TRP A 55 0.73 10.70 -29.84
C TRP A 55 1.60 9.83 -30.75
N ALA A 56 1.54 8.50 -30.61
CA ALA A 56 2.10 7.55 -31.57
C ALA A 56 1.10 7.19 -32.68
N LYS A 57 -0.19 7.15 -32.33
CA LYS A 57 -1.30 6.86 -33.25
C LYS A 57 -1.63 8.10 -34.08
N ALA A 58 -0.93 8.27 -35.20
CA ALA A 58 -1.12 9.35 -36.17
C ALA A 58 -2.61 9.57 -36.48
N LYS A 59 -3.08 10.82 -36.32
CA LYS A 59 -4.41 11.22 -36.79
C LYS A 59 -4.31 11.69 -38.24
N LYS A 60 -5.43 11.61 -38.99
CA LYS A 60 -5.54 12.24 -40.30
C LYS A 60 -5.23 13.75 -40.19
N GLY A 61 -4.04 14.16 -40.62
CA GLY A 61 -3.58 15.56 -40.62
C GLY A 61 -2.66 15.97 -39.46
N GLU A 62 -2.33 15.09 -38.50
CA GLU A 62 -1.31 15.36 -37.47
C GLU A 62 -0.17 14.33 -37.59
N GLU A 63 1.08 14.81 -37.65
CA GLU A 63 2.25 13.94 -37.60
C GLU A 63 2.35 13.20 -36.25
N ALA A 64 2.77 11.92 -36.28
CA ALA A 64 3.00 11.17 -35.05
C ALA A 64 4.26 11.70 -34.33
N LEU A 65 4.06 12.24 -33.13
CA LEU A 65 5.13 12.70 -32.24
C LEU A 65 6.03 11.55 -31.74
N PHE A 66 5.54 10.30 -31.82
CA PHE A 66 6.27 9.09 -31.46
C PHE A 66 6.15 8.04 -32.57
N THR A 67 7.19 7.89 -33.39
CA THR A 67 7.25 6.92 -34.50
C THR A 67 8.03 5.67 -34.13
N THR A 68 9.13 5.82 -33.39
CA THR A 68 10.03 4.74 -32.96
C THR A 68 10.42 4.87 -31.48
N ARG A 69 11.08 3.85 -30.90
CA ARG A 69 11.56 3.92 -29.50
C ARG A 69 12.56 5.05 -29.30
N GLU A 70 13.42 5.29 -30.29
CA GLU A 70 14.42 6.36 -30.32
C GLU A 70 13.76 7.74 -30.28
N SER A 71 12.71 7.96 -31.08
CA SER A 71 11.94 9.22 -31.06
C SER A 71 11.34 9.53 -29.68
N VAL A 72 10.92 8.49 -28.96
CA VAL A 72 10.42 8.61 -27.58
C VAL A 72 11.56 8.88 -26.59
N VAL A 73 12.72 8.24 -26.76
CA VAL A 73 13.93 8.49 -25.95
C VAL A 73 14.39 9.93 -26.08
N ASP A 74 14.42 10.50 -27.28
CA ASP A 74 14.78 11.90 -27.50
C ASP A 74 13.75 12.87 -26.91
N TYR A 75 12.45 12.56 -27.03
CA TYR A 75 11.41 13.35 -26.38
C TYR A 75 11.54 13.31 -24.85
N CYS A 76 11.78 12.13 -24.27
CA CYS A 76 12.01 11.96 -22.84
C CYS A 76 13.29 12.67 -22.37
N ASN A 77 14.33 12.75 -23.20
CA ASN A 77 15.51 13.59 -22.95
C ASN A 77 15.15 15.08 -22.87
N ARG A 78 14.21 15.58 -23.70
CA ARG A 78 13.68 16.96 -23.57
C ARG A 78 12.89 17.16 -22.28
N LEU A 79 12.02 16.22 -21.90
CA LEU A 79 11.27 16.27 -20.63
C LEU A 79 12.20 16.22 -19.39
N LEU A 80 13.28 15.45 -19.46
CA LEU A 80 14.28 15.34 -18.40
C LEU A 80 15.08 16.65 -18.26
N LYS A 81 15.53 17.24 -19.38
CA LYS A 81 16.14 18.59 -19.40
C LYS A 81 15.19 19.64 -18.81
N LYS A 82 13.89 19.56 -19.10
CA LYS A 82 12.81 20.39 -18.51
C LYS A 82 12.37 19.98 -17.10
N GLN A 83 13.06 19.02 -16.47
CA GLN A 83 12.92 18.63 -15.06
C GLN A 83 11.52 18.12 -14.67
N PHE A 84 10.83 17.43 -15.57
CA PHE A 84 9.62 16.67 -15.21
C PHE A 84 9.94 15.45 -14.34
N PHE A 85 11.14 14.88 -14.52
CA PHE A 85 11.71 13.77 -13.75
C PHE A 85 13.24 13.84 -13.81
N HIS A 86 13.92 13.10 -12.93
CA HIS A 86 15.38 12.93 -12.95
C HIS A 86 15.77 11.45 -12.94
N ARG A 87 16.91 11.09 -13.54
CA ARG A 87 17.50 9.75 -13.43
C ARG A 87 17.96 9.49 -11.99
N ALA A 88 17.82 8.26 -11.52
CA ALA A 88 18.23 7.85 -10.17
C ALA A 88 18.77 6.41 -10.16
N LEU A 89 19.89 6.19 -9.50
CA LEU A 89 20.52 4.88 -9.36
C LEU A 89 19.80 4.04 -8.31
N LYS A 90 19.45 2.80 -8.67
CA LYS A 90 18.80 1.81 -7.80
C LYS A 90 19.85 1.06 -6.97
N VAL A 91 20.50 1.76 -6.04
CA VAL A 91 21.58 1.22 -5.21
C VAL A 91 21.07 0.09 -4.31
N MET A 92 21.66 -1.10 -4.44
CA MET A 92 21.41 -2.21 -3.51
C MET A 92 22.17 -1.96 -2.21
N LYS A 93 21.50 -1.50 -1.16
CA LYS A 93 22.08 -1.59 0.19
C LYS A 93 22.15 -3.05 0.62
N MET A 94 23.33 -3.64 0.55
CA MET A 94 23.72 -4.68 1.51
C MET A 94 23.60 -4.11 2.93
N LYS A 95 23.22 -4.95 3.91
CA LYS A 95 23.34 -4.58 5.33
C LYS A 95 24.82 -4.36 5.65
N PRO A 96 25.21 -3.35 6.45
CA PRO A 96 26.56 -3.28 6.99
C PRO A 96 26.80 -4.42 8.00
N ASP A 97 28.01 -4.98 8.06
CA ASP A 97 28.35 -6.15 8.87
C ASP A 97 28.11 -6.02 10.37
N LYS A 98 27.92 -4.80 10.89
CA LYS A 98 27.50 -4.56 12.28
C LYS A 98 26.19 -5.28 12.62
N ASP A 99 25.24 -5.40 11.69
CA ASP A 99 24.01 -6.17 11.93
C ASP A 99 24.28 -7.68 11.99
N ILE A 100 25.23 -8.18 11.19
CA ILE A 100 25.59 -9.61 11.13
C ILE A 100 26.33 -10.03 12.41
N LYS A 101 27.21 -9.18 12.96
CA LYS A 101 27.79 -9.39 14.30
C LYS A 101 26.70 -9.42 15.37
N LYS A 102 25.75 -8.48 15.34
CA LYS A 102 24.69 -8.36 16.36
C LYS A 102 23.67 -9.50 16.32
N GLU A 103 23.46 -10.14 15.16
CA GLU A 103 22.70 -11.39 15.04
C GLU A 103 23.52 -12.58 15.59
N LYS A 104 24.82 -12.70 15.28
CA LYS A 104 25.70 -13.78 15.81
C LYS A 104 25.96 -13.71 17.32
N GLU A 105 26.07 -12.52 17.89
CA GLU A 105 26.20 -12.33 19.35
C GLU A 105 24.92 -12.79 20.09
N LYS A 106 23.74 -12.57 19.49
CA LYS A 106 22.46 -13.04 20.03
C LYS A 106 22.26 -14.56 19.94
N GLU A 107 22.89 -15.24 18.98
CA GLU A 107 22.92 -16.71 18.97
C GLU A 107 23.85 -17.26 20.07
N LYS A 108 25.06 -16.72 20.21
CA LYS A 108 26.00 -17.17 21.26
C LYS A 108 25.44 -17.00 22.68
N GLY A 109 24.84 -15.84 22.97
CA GLY A 109 24.26 -15.55 24.30
C GLY A 109 23.07 -16.42 24.72
N LYS A 110 22.58 -17.33 23.86
CA LYS A 110 21.57 -18.34 24.21
C LYS A 110 22.11 -19.72 24.58
N THR A 111 23.41 -19.97 24.37
CA THR A 111 24.00 -21.31 24.52
C THR A 111 24.61 -21.54 25.90
N GLU A 112 24.93 -20.46 26.65
CA GLU A 112 25.72 -20.55 27.89
C GLU A 112 24.87 -20.59 29.18
N SER A 113 23.60 -20.14 29.17
CA SER A 113 22.75 -20.09 30.38
C SER A 113 21.96 -21.37 30.68
N GLY A 114 22.40 -22.52 30.19
CA GLY A 114 21.59 -23.75 30.14
C GLY A 114 22.26 -25.00 30.73
N LYS A 115 23.28 -24.85 31.59
CA LYS A 115 24.16 -25.98 31.96
C LYS A 115 24.64 -26.00 33.41
N GLU A 116 23.78 -25.64 34.36
CA GLU A 116 23.99 -25.89 35.78
C GLU A 116 22.64 -26.09 36.49
N ASP A 117 22.12 -27.32 36.45
CA ASP A 117 21.75 -28.10 37.65
C ASP A 117 21.42 -29.57 37.27
N GLU A 118 21.56 -30.53 38.19
CA GLU A 118 21.65 -31.97 37.84
C GLU A 118 20.57 -32.90 38.46
N LYS A 119 20.24 -33.96 37.71
CA LYS A 119 19.63 -35.25 38.14
C LYS A 119 18.58 -35.24 39.28
N LYS A 120 17.32 -35.50 38.89
CA LYS A 120 16.55 -36.63 39.49
C LYS A 120 15.63 -37.28 38.45
N SER A 121 15.29 -38.56 38.65
CA SER A 121 14.68 -39.44 37.63
C SER A 121 13.34 -40.06 38.06
N LYS A 122 12.65 -40.75 37.11
CA LYS A 122 11.29 -41.34 37.16
C LYS A 122 10.12 -40.33 37.03
N LYS A 123 8.98 -40.62 36.37
CA LYS A 123 8.53 -41.84 35.63
C LYS A 123 7.46 -41.51 34.56
N GLU A 124 7.41 -42.33 33.49
CA GLU A 124 6.23 -42.71 32.66
C GLU A 124 5.27 -41.68 31.99
N SER A 125 5.33 -41.61 30.66
CA SER A 125 4.23 -41.85 29.67
C SER A 125 4.74 -41.54 28.24
N GLY A 126 4.32 -42.16 27.12
CA GLY A 126 3.24 -43.15 26.87
C GLY A 126 2.16 -42.59 25.92
N LYS A 127 2.44 -42.23 24.65
CA LYS A 127 2.56 -43.05 23.40
C LYS A 127 1.19 -43.26 22.70
N GLU A 128 1.19 -43.31 21.35
CA GLU A 128 0.08 -43.73 20.42
C GLU A 128 -1.14 -42.79 20.25
N GLU A 129 -1.86 -42.74 19.10
CA GLU A 129 -1.51 -43.00 17.68
C GLU A 129 -2.53 -42.34 16.67
N LYS A 130 -2.22 -42.37 15.34
CA LYS A 130 -3.02 -42.36 14.05
C LYS A 130 -4.49 -41.84 14.02
N SER A 131 -5.10 -41.38 12.89
CA SER A 131 -4.84 -41.36 11.42
C SER A 131 -5.74 -40.27 10.76
N LYS A 132 -5.53 -39.63 9.59
CA LYS A 132 -5.02 -39.94 8.22
C LYS A 132 -6.15 -40.23 7.18
N LYS A 133 -5.95 -39.83 5.90
CA LYS A 133 -6.89 -39.84 4.72
C LYS A 133 -7.89 -38.66 4.72
N GLU A 134 -8.37 -38.05 3.61
CA GLU A 134 -8.27 -38.24 2.13
C GLU A 134 -7.71 -36.94 1.46
N LYS A 135 -7.13 -36.82 0.24
CA LYS A 135 -7.42 -37.30 -1.14
C LYS A 135 -8.74 -36.75 -1.73
N GLU A 136 -8.90 -36.34 -3.01
CA GLU A 136 -8.05 -36.12 -4.22
C GLU A 136 -8.90 -35.35 -5.28
N LYS A 137 -8.49 -34.80 -6.45
CA LYS A 137 -7.22 -34.23 -7.01
C LYS A 137 -7.41 -33.93 -8.51
N GLU A 138 -6.99 -32.77 -9.03
CA GLU A 138 -6.67 -32.45 -10.46
C GLU A 138 -5.67 -31.25 -10.47
N LYS A 139 -4.53 -31.20 -11.18
CA LYS A 139 -4.06 -31.59 -12.55
C LYS A 139 -4.57 -30.69 -13.68
N LYS A 140 -3.79 -30.39 -14.74
CA LYS A 140 -2.31 -30.22 -14.95
C LYS A 140 -2.08 -29.74 -16.41
N LYS A 141 -0.79 -29.57 -16.78
CA LYS A 141 -0.21 -29.56 -18.16
C LYS A 141 -0.26 -28.24 -18.94
N GLU A 142 0.73 -27.94 -19.80
CA GLU A 142 2.20 -28.16 -19.78
C GLU A 142 2.80 -27.30 -20.92
N GLY A 143 3.95 -26.65 -20.75
CA GLY A 143 5.26 -27.15 -21.19
C GLY A 143 5.71 -26.38 -22.45
N GLU A 144 6.98 -26.29 -22.87
CA GLU A 144 8.32 -26.57 -22.32
C GLU A 144 9.29 -25.60 -23.07
N LYS A 145 10.61 -25.45 -22.87
CA LYS A 145 11.71 -26.17 -22.19
C LYS A 145 12.75 -25.07 -21.77
N GLU A 146 14.09 -25.01 -21.83
CA GLU A 146 15.33 -25.85 -21.88
C GLU A 146 16.48 -24.85 -21.49
N GLU A 147 17.65 -25.18 -20.95
CA GLU A 147 18.12 -26.30 -20.11
C GLU A 147 19.32 -25.83 -19.23
N GLY A 148 19.81 -26.69 -18.32
CA GLY A 148 21.01 -26.45 -17.49
C GLY A 148 20.91 -27.12 -16.12
N LYS A 149 21.87 -27.99 -15.75
CA LYS A 149 21.66 -29.05 -14.73
C LYS A 149 22.93 -29.41 -13.93
N LYS A 150 22.72 -30.10 -12.79
CA LYS A 150 23.67 -30.73 -11.83
C LYS A 150 24.11 -29.83 -10.65
N ASP A 151 24.30 -30.32 -9.42
CA ASP A 151 24.04 -31.66 -8.86
C ASP A 151 23.56 -31.63 -7.39
N ASP A 152 23.36 -32.78 -6.74
CA ASP A 152 22.51 -32.95 -5.53
C ASP A 152 23.25 -33.01 -4.18
N SER A 153 22.62 -32.47 -3.12
CA SER A 153 22.77 -32.95 -1.73
C SER A 153 21.65 -32.44 -0.81
N PRO A 154 21.08 -33.28 0.08
CA PRO A 154 19.92 -32.93 0.88
C PRO A 154 20.28 -32.19 2.19
N GLY A 155 19.57 -31.10 2.49
CA GLY A 155 19.47 -30.56 3.85
C GLY A 155 20.00 -29.14 4.08
N THR A 156 19.40 -28.13 3.46
CA THR A 156 19.45 -26.74 3.99
C THR A 156 18.05 -26.11 4.05
N PRO A 157 17.73 -25.31 5.08
CA PRO A 157 16.40 -24.73 5.24
C PRO A 157 16.13 -23.63 4.22
N LYS A 158 14.87 -23.52 3.76
CA LYS A 158 14.43 -22.54 2.74
C LYS A 158 14.91 -21.13 3.09
N LYS A 159 15.83 -20.60 2.26
CA LYS A 159 16.42 -19.26 2.39
C LYS A 159 15.36 -18.19 2.13
N LYS A 160 14.63 -17.82 3.19
CA LYS A 160 13.59 -16.80 3.23
C LYS A 160 14.07 -15.56 2.48
N GLU A 161 13.33 -15.11 1.46
CA GLU A 161 13.75 -13.99 0.62
C GLU A 161 13.84 -12.69 1.42
N THR A 162 15.04 -12.37 1.87
CA THR A 162 15.35 -11.10 2.53
C THR A 162 15.12 -9.97 1.53
N LYS A 163 13.93 -9.35 1.59
CA LYS A 163 13.52 -8.21 0.76
C LYS A 163 14.64 -7.17 0.70
N ARG A 164 15.40 -7.17 -0.40
CA ARG A 164 16.57 -6.30 -0.57
C ARG A 164 16.09 -4.86 -0.54
N LYS A 165 16.48 -4.11 0.50
CA LYS A 165 16.08 -2.71 0.67
C LYS A 165 16.90 -1.84 -0.29
N PHE A 166 16.41 -1.70 -1.52
CA PHE A 166 16.96 -0.75 -2.49
C PHE A 166 16.84 0.68 -1.93
N LYS A 167 17.91 1.46 -2.02
CA LYS A 167 17.89 2.92 -1.83
C LYS A 167 18.02 3.55 -3.22
N LEU A 168 17.32 4.64 -3.47
CA LEU A 168 17.55 5.47 -4.65
C LEU A 168 18.47 6.64 -4.29
N GLU A 169 19.42 6.88 -5.18
CA GLU A 169 20.43 7.95 -5.08
C GLU A 169 20.47 8.69 -6.43
N PRO A 170 20.79 10.00 -6.48
CA PRO A 170 20.82 10.74 -7.73
C PRO A 170 21.83 10.13 -8.71
N HIS A 171 21.50 10.08 -9.99
CA HIS A 171 22.50 9.80 -11.04
C HIS A 171 23.14 11.13 -11.46
N GLU A 172 24.46 11.17 -11.66
CA GLU A 172 25.13 12.39 -12.12
C GLU A 172 24.82 12.67 -13.61
N ASP A 173 24.99 11.67 -14.48
CA ASP A 173 24.54 11.74 -15.88
C ASP A 173 23.01 11.76 -16.01
N GLN A 174 22.47 12.96 -16.21
CA GLN A 174 21.05 13.22 -16.41
C GLN A 174 20.68 13.09 -17.89
N VAL A 175 20.67 11.84 -18.37
CA VAL A 175 20.27 11.40 -19.72
C VAL A 175 19.15 10.37 -19.62
N PHE A 176 18.19 10.38 -20.54
CA PHE A 176 17.17 9.34 -20.66
C PHE A 176 17.68 8.22 -21.58
N LEU A 177 17.68 6.98 -21.08
CA LEU A 177 18.11 5.77 -21.78
C LEU A 177 17.02 4.72 -21.65
N ASP A 178 16.67 4.03 -22.74
CA ASP A 178 15.72 2.93 -22.71
C ASP A 178 16.30 1.69 -21.97
N GLY A 179 15.42 0.85 -21.41
CA GLY A 179 15.77 -0.34 -20.65
C GLY A 179 15.29 -0.31 -19.20
N ASN A 180 16.12 -0.82 -18.29
CA ASN A 180 15.79 -0.99 -16.86
C ASN A 180 16.17 0.20 -15.96
N GLU A 181 16.60 1.31 -16.56
CA GLU A 181 16.95 2.54 -15.85
C GLU A 181 15.76 3.16 -15.11
N VAL A 182 16.03 3.78 -13.96
CA VAL A 182 15.02 4.30 -13.04
C VAL A 182 15.00 5.82 -13.03
N TYR A 183 13.79 6.38 -13.10
CA TYR A 183 13.54 7.82 -13.13
C TYR A 183 12.53 8.18 -12.05
N VAL A 184 12.80 9.25 -11.31
CA VAL A 184 12.00 9.74 -10.19
C VAL A 184 11.21 10.97 -10.62
N TRP A 185 9.92 11.00 -10.30
CA TRP A 185 9.03 12.09 -10.66
C TRP A 185 9.33 13.36 -9.85
N ILE A 186 9.44 14.48 -10.56
CA ILE A 186 9.44 15.84 -9.99
C ILE A 186 8.08 16.50 -10.25
N TYR A 187 7.49 16.26 -11.43
CA TYR A 187 6.18 16.75 -11.81
C TYR A 187 5.06 15.94 -11.19
N ASP A 188 4.35 16.55 -10.23
CA ASP A 188 3.13 16.00 -9.65
C ASP A 188 1.90 16.85 -10.05
N PRO A 189 1.21 16.51 -11.16
CA PRO A 189 0.02 17.22 -11.58
C PRO A 189 -1.15 16.87 -10.66
N VAL A 190 -1.77 17.88 -10.06
CA VAL A 190 -2.99 17.68 -9.24
C VAL A 190 -4.04 16.95 -10.06
N HIS A 191 -4.45 15.77 -9.58
CA HIS A 191 -5.45 14.96 -10.24
C HIS A 191 -6.81 15.65 -10.15
N PHE A 192 -7.58 15.72 -11.25
CA PHE A 192 -8.83 16.50 -11.25
C PHE A 192 -9.82 16.03 -10.17
N LYS A 193 -9.82 14.72 -9.84
CA LYS A 193 -10.58 14.17 -8.70
C LYS A 193 -10.18 14.78 -7.34
N THR A 194 -8.91 15.00 -7.03
CA THR A 194 -8.50 15.58 -5.73
C THR A 194 -8.84 17.06 -5.64
N PHE A 195 -8.70 17.80 -6.76
CA PHE A 195 -9.21 19.17 -6.86
C PHE A 195 -10.74 19.25 -6.65
N ALA A 196 -11.50 18.39 -7.34
CA ALA A 196 -12.96 18.34 -7.21
C ALA A 196 -13.41 17.95 -5.79
N MET A 197 -12.75 16.99 -5.14
CA MET A 197 -13.02 16.65 -3.73
C MET A 197 -12.74 17.84 -2.79
N GLY A 198 -11.66 18.60 -3.03
CA GLY A 198 -11.37 19.82 -2.27
C GLY A 198 -12.45 20.90 -2.46
N LEU A 199 -12.90 21.11 -3.70
CA LEU A 199 -13.98 22.04 -4.02
C LEU A 199 -15.31 21.63 -3.36
N ILE A 200 -15.66 20.34 -3.41
CA ILE A 200 -16.86 19.79 -2.75
C ILE A 200 -16.79 20.00 -1.23
N LEU A 201 -15.63 19.77 -0.61
CA LEU A 201 -15.42 20.02 0.82
C LEU A 201 -15.61 21.50 1.18
N VAL A 202 -15.05 22.42 0.40
CA VAL A 202 -15.23 23.87 0.58
C VAL A 202 -16.71 24.27 0.44
N ILE A 203 -17.41 23.76 -0.58
CA ILE A 203 -18.85 24.01 -0.77
C ILE A 203 -19.67 23.45 0.40
N ALA A 204 -19.35 22.26 0.90
CA ALA A 204 -20.04 21.66 2.04
C ALA A 204 -19.86 22.46 3.34
N VAL A 205 -18.65 22.98 3.60
CA VAL A 205 -18.37 23.87 4.73
C VAL A 205 -19.15 25.19 4.60
N ILE A 206 -19.15 25.80 3.41
CA ILE A 206 -19.91 27.04 3.14
C ILE A 206 -21.42 26.80 3.31
N ALA A 207 -21.96 25.69 2.79
CA ALA A 207 -23.36 25.35 2.96
C ALA A 207 -23.73 25.19 4.44
N ALA A 208 -22.88 24.52 5.24
CA ALA A 208 -23.09 24.32 6.67
C ALA A 208 -23.01 25.63 7.48
N THR A 209 -22.08 26.54 7.19
CA THR A 209 -22.02 27.84 7.88
C THR A 209 -23.15 28.78 7.47
N LEU A 210 -23.69 28.63 6.25
CA LEU A 210 -24.88 29.35 5.78
C LEU A 210 -26.21 28.75 6.30
N PHE A 211 -26.21 27.77 7.21
CA PHE A 211 -27.43 27.19 7.80
C PHE A 211 -28.49 28.21 8.30
N PRO A 212 -28.13 29.39 8.87
CA PRO A 212 -29.12 30.42 9.23
C PRO A 212 -29.93 30.98 8.05
N LEU A 213 -29.39 30.91 6.82
CA LEU A 213 -30.00 31.38 5.58
C LEU A 213 -30.77 30.29 4.83
N TRP A 214 -30.83 29.05 5.35
CA TRP A 214 -31.50 27.94 4.67
C TRP A 214 -33.03 28.10 4.65
N PRO A 215 -33.72 27.66 3.59
CA PRO A 215 -35.18 27.63 3.53
C PRO A 215 -35.76 26.76 4.64
N ALA A 216 -37.01 27.04 5.05
CA ALA A 216 -37.65 26.41 6.21
C ALA A 216 -37.62 24.87 6.12
N GLU A 217 -38.04 24.31 4.99
CA GLU A 217 -38.05 22.86 4.73
C GLU A 217 -36.71 22.17 5.00
N MET A 218 -35.60 22.79 4.60
CA MET A 218 -34.26 22.24 4.81
C MET A 218 -33.84 22.28 6.29
N ARG A 219 -34.25 23.31 7.03
CA ARG A 219 -34.03 23.38 8.49
C ARG A 219 -34.88 22.35 9.24
N VAL A 220 -36.11 22.12 8.80
CA VAL A 220 -36.98 21.05 9.32
C VAL A 220 -36.42 19.65 9.02
N GLY A 221 -35.89 19.44 7.81
CA GLY A 221 -35.21 18.18 7.43
C GLY A 221 -33.97 17.89 8.29
N VAL A 222 -33.12 18.90 8.52
CA VAL A 222 -31.95 18.77 9.43
C VAL A 222 -32.38 18.51 10.88
N TYR A 223 -33.46 19.16 11.35
CA TYR A 223 -34.01 18.90 12.67
C TYR A 223 -34.44 17.43 12.84
N TYR A 224 -35.25 16.89 11.91
CA TYR A 224 -35.69 15.49 11.98
C TYR A 224 -34.52 14.50 11.83
N LEU A 225 -33.52 14.81 10.99
CA LEU A 225 -32.31 13.98 10.88
C LEU A 225 -31.50 13.97 12.19
N SER A 226 -31.38 15.14 12.84
CA SER A 226 -30.69 15.28 14.14
C SER A 226 -31.44 14.54 15.25
N VAL A 227 -32.77 14.67 15.32
CA VAL A 227 -33.60 13.92 16.26
C VAL A 227 -33.49 12.41 16.00
N GLY A 228 -33.55 11.97 14.74
CA GLY A 228 -33.40 10.55 14.38
C GLY A 228 -32.04 9.97 14.77
N ALA A 229 -30.95 10.71 14.53
CA ALA A 229 -29.61 10.34 14.96
C ALA A 229 -29.49 10.31 16.50
N GLY A 230 -30.08 11.28 17.19
CA GLY A 230 -30.16 11.33 18.66
C GLY A 230 -30.92 10.14 19.25
N CYS A 231 -32.09 9.80 18.69
CA CYS A 231 -32.86 8.62 19.08
C CYS A 231 -32.11 7.32 18.82
N PHE A 232 -31.36 7.21 17.72
CA PHE A 232 -30.51 6.06 17.43
C PHE A 232 -29.37 5.92 18.45
N VAL A 233 -28.63 7.00 18.75
CA VAL A 233 -27.58 6.97 19.79
C VAL A 233 -28.18 6.64 21.17
N ALA A 234 -29.33 7.23 21.51
CA ALA A 234 -30.03 6.95 22.77
C ALA A 234 -30.51 5.50 22.87
N SER A 235 -30.93 4.86 21.77
CA SER A 235 -31.35 3.45 21.79
C SER A 235 -30.17 2.50 22.01
N ILE A 236 -29.01 2.77 21.40
CA ILE A 236 -27.77 2.01 21.66
C ILE A 236 -27.32 2.16 23.13
N LEU A 237 -27.37 3.38 23.69
CA LEU A 237 -27.06 3.62 25.11
C LEU A 237 -28.04 2.91 26.04
N LEU A 238 -29.34 2.95 25.74
CA LEU A 238 -30.38 2.26 26.53
C LEU A 238 -30.20 0.73 26.47
N LEU A 239 -29.85 0.17 25.31
CA LEU A 239 -29.51 -1.25 25.17
C LEU A 239 -28.27 -1.62 25.99
N ALA A 240 -27.24 -0.77 26.03
CA ALA A 240 -26.06 -0.98 26.88
C ALA A 240 -26.41 -0.94 28.39
N VAL A 241 -27.28 -0.03 28.82
CA VAL A 241 -27.77 0.01 30.21
C VAL A 241 -28.64 -1.21 30.53
N ALA A 242 -29.54 -1.63 29.63
CA ALA A 242 -30.36 -2.82 29.81
C ALA A 242 -29.50 -4.10 29.90
N ARG A 243 -28.45 -4.22 29.08
CA ARG A 243 -27.43 -5.28 29.15
C ARG A 243 -26.76 -5.35 30.52
N CYS A 244 -26.43 -4.21 31.14
CA CYS A 244 -25.90 -4.16 32.51
C CYS A 244 -26.93 -4.55 33.58
N ILE A 245 -28.18 -4.08 33.47
CA ILE A 245 -29.25 -4.42 34.43
C ILE A 245 -29.57 -5.92 34.38
N LEU A 246 -29.67 -6.51 33.18
CA LEU A 246 -29.90 -7.95 33.00
C LEU A 246 -28.76 -8.79 33.61
N PHE A 247 -27.50 -8.38 33.40
CA PHE A 247 -26.34 -9.02 34.03
C PHE A 247 -26.44 -8.98 35.56
N LEU A 248 -26.74 -7.81 36.15
CA LEU A 248 -26.87 -7.66 37.61
C LEU A 248 -28.01 -8.50 38.20
N LEU A 249 -29.17 -8.54 37.55
CA LEU A 249 -30.32 -9.34 37.99
C LEU A 249 -30.01 -10.84 37.95
N ILE A 250 -29.41 -11.34 36.86
CA ILE A 250 -29.05 -12.76 36.72
C ILE A 250 -27.94 -13.13 37.71
N TRP A 251 -26.93 -12.28 37.88
CA TRP A 251 -25.85 -12.48 38.84
C TRP A 251 -26.37 -12.54 40.29
N LEU A 252 -27.26 -11.62 40.67
CA LEU A 252 -27.87 -11.59 42.01
C LEU A 252 -28.76 -12.82 42.25
N MET A 253 -29.68 -13.13 41.34
CA MET A 253 -30.59 -14.27 41.48
C MET A 253 -29.87 -15.64 41.47
N THR A 254 -28.74 -15.75 40.78
CA THR A 254 -27.94 -16.99 40.74
C THR A 254 -26.85 -17.03 41.82
N GLY A 255 -26.84 -16.11 42.80
CA GLY A 255 -25.84 -16.05 43.86
C GLY A 255 -24.40 -16.00 43.34
N GLY A 256 -24.18 -15.27 42.24
CA GLY A 256 -22.89 -15.12 41.57
C GLY A 256 -22.46 -16.25 40.63
N ARG A 257 -23.24 -17.32 40.44
CA ARG A 257 -22.82 -18.48 39.62
C ARG A 257 -22.96 -18.33 38.10
N HIS A 258 -23.72 -17.36 37.61
CA HIS A 258 -23.94 -17.19 36.16
C HIS A 258 -23.65 -15.75 35.70
N HIS A 259 -22.84 -15.66 34.64
CA HIS A 259 -22.44 -14.43 33.97
C HIS A 259 -23.01 -14.42 32.54
N PHE A 260 -24.34 -14.36 32.42
CA PHE A 260 -24.99 -14.23 31.12
C PHE A 260 -24.90 -12.79 30.63
N TRP A 261 -24.47 -12.58 29.38
CA TRP A 261 -24.20 -11.25 28.83
C TRP A 261 -24.87 -11.05 27.47
N PHE A 262 -26.14 -10.63 27.51
CA PHE A 262 -26.97 -10.40 26.32
C PHE A 262 -26.28 -9.48 25.29
N LEU A 263 -26.18 -9.94 24.04
CA LEU A 263 -25.42 -9.32 22.93
C LEU A 263 -23.94 -9.07 23.28
N PRO A 264 -23.09 -10.12 23.42
CA PRO A 264 -21.70 -10.00 23.88
C PRO A 264 -20.87 -9.01 23.06
N ASN A 265 -21.16 -8.90 21.76
CA ASN A 265 -20.40 -8.10 20.79
C ASN A 265 -20.85 -6.63 20.70
N LEU A 266 -21.86 -6.19 21.45
CA LEU A 266 -22.44 -4.83 21.34
C LEU A 266 -21.43 -3.70 21.59
N THR A 267 -20.36 -3.98 22.35
CA THR A 267 -19.26 -3.06 22.66
C THR A 267 -17.89 -3.59 22.22
N ALA A 268 -17.86 -4.47 21.22
CA ALA A 268 -16.62 -4.99 20.63
C ALA A 268 -16.30 -4.27 19.30
N ASP A 269 -15.02 -4.24 18.91
CA ASP A 269 -14.55 -3.71 17.61
C ASP A 269 -14.93 -4.66 16.46
N VAL A 270 -16.23 -4.77 16.18
CA VAL A 270 -16.82 -5.57 15.09
C VAL A 270 -17.76 -4.72 14.24
N GLY A 271 -18.14 -5.22 13.06
CA GLY A 271 -19.12 -4.54 12.21
C GLY A 271 -20.50 -4.50 12.86
N PHE A 272 -21.29 -3.45 12.59
CA PHE A 272 -22.62 -3.22 13.17
C PHE A 272 -23.52 -4.48 13.22
N ILE A 273 -23.55 -5.29 12.17
CA ILE A 273 -24.38 -6.51 12.10
C ILE A 273 -23.86 -7.60 13.05
N ASP A 274 -22.54 -7.70 13.24
CA ASP A 274 -21.91 -8.64 14.18
C ASP A 274 -22.06 -8.19 15.64
N SER A 275 -22.19 -6.88 15.90
CA SER A 275 -22.50 -6.33 17.24
C SER A 275 -23.85 -6.83 17.78
N PHE A 276 -24.80 -7.17 16.89
CA PHE A 276 -26.12 -7.72 17.23
C PHE A 276 -26.22 -9.25 17.12
N ARG A 277 -25.11 -9.96 16.88
CA ARG A 277 -25.10 -11.43 16.98
C ARG A 277 -25.01 -11.86 18.46
N PRO A 278 -25.81 -12.85 18.89
CA PRO A 278 -25.81 -13.39 20.25
C PRO A 278 -24.53 -14.18 20.57
#